data_AF-A0A6A6AM20-F1
#
_entry.id   AF-A0A6A6AM20-F1
#
_cell.length_a   1.000
_cell.length_b   1.000
_cell.length_c   1.000
_cell.angle_alpha   90.00
_cell.angle_beta   90.00
_cell.angle_gamma   90.00
#
_symmetry.space_group_name_H-M   'P 1'
#
loop_
_entity.id
_entity.type
_entity.pdbx_description
1 polymer ?
#
loop_
_entity_poly.entity_id
_entity_poly.type
_entity_poly.pdbx_seq_one_letter_code
_entity_poly.pdbx_strand_id
1 'polypeptide(L)'
;MPAFSRGLAQHSFRLPSSLRAAIFGARAPVFQPTTRSFTSAPLRRYQYTSKPTLGAPPNIFVNNDPVLRQVVQTRQPVLLYRAPQSKWYYWKVYGVAALWIGVGAYSVKFQEDVKHIPDLAFFVRPTYVGVGFGFMAIGCYICTAPTNRMRTLEVLPSIMGSPMQLRMTVRAAPWKKERVIHANLGGATISEKTWPMVAELLEADRSKRQKVMQGLEDMSILPRAWEYSARWVHQKWTTFFLSFKFAVLRFGIAKVEVQGEKWKIDCSGWLLENGRAVDRIISEE
;
A
#
# COMPACT_ATOMS: atom_id res chain seq x y z
N MET A 1 84.32 5.03 -36.86
CA MET A 1 84.90 6.02 -35.92
C MET A 1 84.28 7.37 -36.26
N PRO A 2 83.92 8.29 -35.33
CA PRO A 2 84.00 8.37 -33.85
C PRO A 2 82.57 8.54 -33.25
N ALA A 3 82.27 8.97 -32.02
CA ALA A 3 82.79 8.78 -30.66
C ALA A 3 81.67 9.25 -29.69
N PHE A 4 81.71 8.72 -28.47
CA PHE A 4 80.81 8.99 -27.34
C PHE A 4 80.79 10.45 -26.85
N SER A 5 79.70 10.85 -26.19
CA SER A 5 79.63 11.74 -24.98
C SER A 5 78.19 11.72 -24.42
N ARG A 6 77.86 10.93 -23.39
CA ARG A 6 77.87 11.23 -21.93
C ARG A 6 77.05 12.49 -21.52
N GLY A 7 75.95 12.24 -20.79
CA GLY A 7 75.76 12.86 -19.46
C GLY A 7 74.50 13.72 -19.22
N LEU A 8 73.72 13.30 -18.21
CA LEU A 8 72.95 14.10 -17.24
C LEU A 8 71.70 14.84 -17.79
N ALA A 9 70.52 14.86 -17.17
CA ALA A 9 70.17 14.73 -15.76
C ALA A 9 68.73 14.20 -15.61
N GLN A 10 68.50 13.40 -14.56
CA GLN A 10 67.17 13.03 -14.09
C GLN A 10 66.48 14.26 -13.49
N HIS A 11 65.74 15.01 -14.29
CA HIS A 11 64.75 15.95 -13.77
C HIS A 11 63.49 15.19 -13.37
N SER A 12 63.46 14.77 -12.10
CA SER A 12 62.23 14.40 -11.42
C SER A 12 61.21 15.52 -11.57
N PHE A 13 60.13 15.27 -12.32
CA PHE A 13 58.97 16.16 -12.43
C PHE A 13 58.38 16.37 -11.03
N ARG A 14 58.81 17.43 -10.35
CA ARG A 14 58.12 17.96 -9.18
C ARG A 14 56.88 18.68 -9.67
N LEU A 15 55.76 17.96 -9.68
CA LEU A 15 54.46 18.57 -9.90
C LEU A 15 54.21 19.64 -8.82
N PRO A 16 53.59 20.80 -9.17
CA PRO A 16 53.27 21.87 -8.24
C PRO A 16 52.47 21.34 -7.03
N SER A 17 52.79 21.82 -5.83
CA SER A 17 52.17 21.41 -4.56
C SER A 17 50.65 21.58 -4.53
N SER A 18 50.07 22.41 -5.41
CA SER A 18 48.62 22.57 -5.57
C SER A 18 47.92 21.37 -6.21
N LEU A 19 48.58 20.63 -7.11
CA LEU A 19 48.00 19.43 -7.74
C LEU A 19 48.01 18.22 -6.80
N ARG A 20 48.97 18.15 -5.86
CA ARG A 20 49.03 17.09 -4.86
C ARG A 20 47.89 17.18 -3.83
N ALA A 21 47.46 18.41 -3.51
CA ALA A 21 46.33 18.65 -2.61
C ALA A 21 44.97 18.28 -3.24
N ALA A 22 44.83 18.39 -4.57
CA ALA A 22 43.59 18.05 -5.27
C ALA A 22 43.36 16.54 -5.44
N ILE A 23 44.44 15.74 -5.53
CA ILE A 23 44.33 14.29 -5.80
C ILE A 23 44.29 13.46 -4.50
N PHE A 24 44.92 13.91 -3.42
CA PHE A 24 45.00 13.14 -2.15
C PHE A 24 44.56 13.91 -0.90
N GLY A 25 43.88 15.05 -1.07
CA GLY A 25 43.32 15.83 0.03
C GLY A 25 42.05 15.23 0.62
N ALA A 26 42.19 14.16 1.39
CA ALA A 26 41.17 13.74 2.34
C ALA A 26 40.95 14.84 3.40
N ARG A 27 39.73 15.36 3.50
CA ARG A 27 39.19 15.91 4.76
C ARG A 27 37.73 15.52 4.95
N ALA A 28 37.44 15.33 6.24
CA ALA A 28 36.29 14.73 6.90
C ALA A 28 34.89 15.15 6.41
N PRO A 29 33.87 14.29 6.60
CA PRO A 29 32.49 14.59 6.27
C PRO A 29 31.87 15.50 7.33
N VAL A 30 31.69 16.78 7.02
CA VAL A 30 30.76 17.67 7.73
C VAL A 30 29.66 18.07 6.75
N PHE A 31 28.87 17.07 6.35
CA PHE A 31 27.56 17.26 5.76
C PHE A 31 26.85 15.90 5.90
N GLN A 32 25.80 15.84 6.71
CA GLN A 32 24.81 14.76 6.61
C GLN A 32 23.84 15.17 5.49
N PRO A 33 23.98 14.66 4.26
CA PRO A 33 22.84 14.66 3.37
C PRO A 33 21.79 13.77 4.02
N THR A 34 20.61 14.32 4.26
CA THR A 34 19.41 13.53 4.48
C THR A 34 19.14 12.81 3.16
N THR A 35 19.79 11.66 2.99
CA THR A 35 19.43 10.69 1.97
C THR A 35 18.01 10.26 2.26
N ARG A 36 17.04 10.90 1.59
CA ARG A 36 15.80 10.22 1.25
C ARG A 36 16.19 9.06 0.35
N SER A 37 16.54 7.95 0.98
CA SER A 37 16.52 6.63 0.38
C SER A 37 15.07 6.36 -0.04
N PHE A 38 14.75 6.69 -1.28
CA PHE A 38 13.70 6.01 -2.02
C PHE A 38 14.22 4.61 -2.34
N THR A 39 14.24 3.74 -1.32
CA THR A 39 14.29 2.31 -1.55
C THR A 39 12.92 1.92 -2.05
N SER A 40 12.74 1.90 -3.37
CA SER A 40 11.86 0.93 -3.99
C SER A 40 12.24 -0.43 -3.41
N ALA A 41 11.35 -1.01 -2.62
CA ALA A 41 11.45 -2.40 -2.21
C ALA A 41 10.66 -3.24 -3.22
N PRO A 42 11.25 -3.68 -4.34
CA PRO A 42 10.64 -4.74 -5.10
C PRO A 42 10.86 -6.04 -4.32
N LEU A 43 9.75 -6.67 -3.94
CA LEU A 43 9.65 -8.13 -3.89
C LEU A 43 10.67 -8.85 -2.98
N ARG A 44 10.59 -8.64 -1.66
CA ARG A 44 10.93 -9.75 -0.75
C ARG A 44 9.79 -10.77 -0.84
N ARG A 45 9.93 -11.73 -1.75
CA ARG A 45 9.25 -13.03 -1.66
C ARG A 45 9.62 -13.63 -0.31
N TYR A 46 8.68 -13.61 0.63
CA TYR A 46 8.76 -14.44 1.82
C TYR A 46 8.64 -15.90 1.37
N GLN A 47 9.75 -16.63 1.44
CA GLN A 47 9.71 -18.09 1.40
C GLN A 47 9.12 -18.56 2.73
N TYR A 48 7.88 -19.01 2.69
CA TYR A 48 7.26 -19.70 3.81
C TYR A 48 7.90 -21.06 4.00
N THR A 49 8.67 -21.22 5.08
CA THR A 49 9.02 -22.54 5.59
C THR A 49 7.86 -23.00 6.46
N SER A 50 6.91 -23.71 5.86
CA SER A 50 5.83 -24.39 6.58
C SER A 50 6.43 -25.50 7.45
N LYS A 51 6.52 -25.27 8.77
CA LYS A 51 6.81 -26.33 9.73
C LYS A 51 5.51 -27.10 10.02
N PRO A 52 5.54 -28.44 10.04
CA PRO A 52 4.38 -29.23 10.40
C PRO A 52 4.03 -29.06 11.88
N THR A 53 2.74 -28.83 12.11
CA THR A 53 2.08 -28.58 13.39
C THR A 53 2.06 -29.86 14.24
N LEU A 54 2.89 -29.91 15.28
CA LEU A 54 2.79 -30.87 16.37
C LEU A 54 2.45 -30.10 17.66
N GLY A 55 1.20 -30.25 18.11
CA GLY A 55 0.67 -29.94 19.44
C GLY A 55 1.21 -28.69 20.16
N ALA A 56 0.63 -27.52 19.88
CA ALA A 56 0.92 -26.32 20.67
C ALA A 56 0.34 -26.43 22.10
N PRO A 57 1.13 -26.19 23.17
CA PRO A 57 0.62 -26.13 24.53
C PRO A 57 -0.31 -24.91 24.69
N PRO A 58 -1.55 -25.07 25.19
CA PRO A 58 -2.62 -24.10 24.97
C PRO A 58 -2.60 -22.80 25.82
N ASN A 59 -1.66 -22.60 26.76
CA ASN A 59 -1.84 -21.57 27.80
C ASN A 59 -0.73 -20.50 27.95
N ILE A 60 0.39 -20.59 27.24
CA ILE A 60 1.49 -19.61 27.39
C ILE A 60 1.18 -18.31 26.60
N PHE A 61 0.43 -18.42 25.51
CA PHE A 61 0.17 -17.30 24.59
C PHE A 61 -0.74 -16.22 25.20
N VAL A 62 -1.78 -16.65 25.93
CA VAL A 62 -2.76 -15.73 26.55
C VAL A 62 -2.12 -14.84 27.59
N ASN A 63 -1.12 -15.36 28.32
CA ASN A 63 -0.50 -14.62 29.40
C ASN A 63 0.55 -13.62 28.92
N ASN A 64 0.93 -13.55 27.64
CA ASN A 64 1.96 -12.62 27.17
C ASN A 64 1.42 -11.42 26.39
N ASP A 65 0.22 -11.51 25.79
CA ASP A 65 -0.34 -10.40 25.03
C ASP A 65 -1.11 -9.41 25.96
N PRO A 66 -0.79 -8.10 25.92
CA PRO A 66 -1.46 -7.10 26.75
C PRO A 66 -2.98 -7.01 26.46
N VAL A 67 -3.40 -7.25 25.22
CA VAL A 67 -4.80 -7.18 24.80
C VAL A 67 -5.57 -8.35 25.40
N LEU A 68 -5.03 -9.56 25.34
CA LEU A 68 -5.67 -10.74 25.93
C LEU A 68 -5.74 -10.61 27.46
N ARG A 69 -4.67 -10.11 28.11
CA ARG A 69 -4.69 -9.79 29.54
C ARG A 69 -5.79 -8.79 29.88
N GLN A 70 -5.93 -7.72 29.09
CA GLN A 70 -6.97 -6.71 29.29
C GLN A 70 -8.37 -7.32 29.21
N VAL A 71 -8.63 -8.21 28.24
CA VAL A 71 -9.92 -8.91 28.12
C VAL A 71 -10.19 -9.78 29.35
N VAL A 72 -9.18 -10.51 29.87
CA VAL A 72 -9.34 -11.34 31.08
C VAL A 72 -9.67 -10.48 32.30
N GLN A 73 -8.91 -9.39 32.48
CA GLN A 73 -9.01 -8.53 33.65
C GLN A 73 -10.32 -7.74 33.66
N THR A 74 -10.68 -7.14 32.52
CA THR A 74 -11.87 -6.28 32.43
C THR A 74 -13.16 -7.07 32.27
N ARG A 75 -13.07 -8.33 31.80
CA ARG A 75 -14.24 -9.13 31.38
C ARG A 75 -15.13 -8.39 30.37
N GLN A 76 -14.54 -7.45 29.62
CA GLN A 76 -15.22 -6.67 28.59
C GLN A 76 -14.64 -7.01 27.22
N PRO A 77 -15.47 -6.97 26.17
CA PRO A 77 -14.99 -7.19 24.82
C PRO A 77 -14.02 -6.08 24.41
N VAL A 78 -12.89 -6.45 23.82
CA VAL A 78 -11.90 -5.48 23.33
C VAL A 78 -11.97 -5.40 21.81
N LEU A 79 -12.18 -4.19 21.29
CA LEU A 79 -12.24 -3.89 19.86
C LEU A 79 -10.84 -3.91 19.26
N LEU A 80 -10.60 -4.80 18.30
CA LEU A 80 -9.35 -4.87 17.55
C LEU A 80 -9.41 -4.05 16.27
N TYR A 81 -10.57 -4.06 15.60
CA TYR A 81 -10.76 -3.36 14.33
C TYR A 81 -12.17 -2.83 14.18
N ARG A 82 -12.28 -1.65 13.59
CA ARG A 82 -13.53 -1.01 13.18
C ARG A 82 -13.37 -0.44 11.77
N ALA A 83 -14.24 -0.89 10.88
CA ALA A 83 -14.29 -0.41 9.50
C ALA A 83 -14.55 1.10 9.42
N PRO A 84 -14.00 1.78 8.39
CA PRO A 84 -14.25 3.20 8.18
C PRO A 84 -15.73 3.46 7.89
N GLN A 85 -16.32 4.42 8.61
CA GLN A 85 -17.72 4.81 8.42
C GLN A 85 -17.85 5.84 7.32
N SER A 86 -17.89 5.38 6.07
CA SER A 86 -18.13 6.26 4.92
C SER A 86 -19.46 5.91 4.25
N LYS A 87 -20.49 6.72 4.50
CA LYS A 87 -21.79 6.59 3.83
C LYS A 87 -21.66 6.76 2.30
N TRP A 88 -20.71 7.59 1.87
CA TRP A 88 -20.43 7.90 0.48
C TRP A 88 -19.56 6.87 -0.23
N TYR A 89 -19.01 5.89 0.49
CA TYR A 89 -18.11 4.90 -0.10
C TYR A 89 -18.79 4.12 -1.23
N TYR A 90 -19.99 3.58 -0.97
CA TYR A 90 -20.71 2.79 -1.97
C TYR A 90 -21.08 3.62 -3.20
N TRP A 91 -21.56 4.85 -3.00
CA TRP A 91 -21.88 5.75 -4.10
C TRP A 91 -20.65 6.04 -4.97
N LYS A 92 -19.48 6.30 -4.34
CA LYS A 92 -18.23 6.53 -5.07
C LYS A 92 -17.80 5.29 -5.87
N VAL A 93 -17.80 4.12 -5.25
CA VAL A 93 -17.36 2.88 -5.90
C VAL A 93 -18.29 2.49 -7.05
N TYR A 94 -19.60 2.48 -6.81
CA TYR A 94 -20.57 2.14 -7.86
C TYR A 94 -20.67 3.22 -8.93
N GLY A 95 -20.55 4.50 -8.58
CA GLY A 95 -20.49 5.59 -9.54
C GLY A 95 -19.28 5.48 -10.46
N VAL A 96 -18.10 5.20 -9.92
CA VAL A 96 -16.88 4.97 -10.72
C VAL A 96 -17.02 3.71 -11.58
N ALA A 97 -17.57 2.63 -11.05
CA ALA A 97 -17.81 1.41 -11.81
C ALA A 97 -18.79 1.64 -12.97
N ALA A 98 -19.91 2.32 -12.71
CA ALA A 98 -20.90 2.67 -13.73
C ALA A 98 -20.31 3.58 -14.80
N LEU A 99 -19.45 4.54 -14.41
CA LEU A 99 -18.72 5.39 -15.37
C LEU A 99 -17.83 4.55 -16.28
N TRP A 100 -17.03 3.62 -15.74
CA TRP A 100 -16.18 2.75 -16.56
C TRP A 100 -16.98 1.84 -17.49
N ILE A 101 -18.09 1.27 -17.00
CA ILE A 101 -18.99 0.46 -17.84
C ILE A 101 -19.62 1.33 -18.95
N GLY A 102 -20.08 2.54 -18.61
CA GLY A 102 -20.68 3.48 -19.56
C GLY A 102 -19.69 3.94 -20.64
N VAL A 103 -18.45 4.28 -20.26
CA VAL A 103 -17.37 4.62 -21.20
C VAL A 103 -17.05 3.42 -22.10
N GLY A 104 -16.98 2.21 -21.53
CA GLY A 104 -16.75 1.00 -22.31
C GLY A 104 -17.87 0.72 -23.31
N ALA A 105 -19.12 0.79 -22.88
CA ALA A 105 -20.30 0.63 -23.75
C ALA A 105 -20.37 1.72 -24.84
N TYR A 106 -20.07 2.97 -24.48
CA TYR A 106 -19.99 4.07 -25.44
C TYR A 106 -18.89 3.84 -26.48
N SER A 107 -17.71 3.35 -26.07
CA SER A 107 -16.63 2.98 -27.00
C SER A 107 -17.05 1.90 -28.00
N VAL A 108 -17.78 0.88 -27.53
CA VAL A 108 -18.32 -0.18 -28.40
C VAL A 108 -19.36 0.39 -29.38
N LYS A 109 -20.22 1.31 -28.94
CA LYS A 109 -21.18 2.00 -29.83
C LYS A 109 -20.47 2.89 -30.85
N PHE A 110 -19.47 3.64 -30.42
CA PHE A 110 -18.75 4.62 -31.24
C PHE A 110 -18.08 3.98 -32.47
N GLN A 111 -17.77 2.68 -32.42
CA GLN A 111 -17.28 1.95 -33.59
C GLN A 111 -18.21 2.06 -34.82
N GLU A 112 -19.53 2.20 -34.59
CA GLU A 112 -20.54 2.31 -35.64
C GLU A 112 -20.51 3.69 -36.28
N ASP A 113 -20.33 4.73 -35.48
CA ASP A 113 -20.24 6.12 -35.94
C ASP A 113 -19.01 6.33 -36.84
N VAL A 114 -17.89 5.67 -36.53
CA VAL A 114 -16.64 5.77 -37.30
C VAL A 114 -16.68 4.90 -38.58
N LYS A 115 -17.68 4.02 -38.74
CA LYS A 115 -17.78 3.11 -39.89
C LYS A 115 -17.87 3.84 -41.24
N HIS A 116 -18.41 5.07 -41.24
CA HIS A 116 -18.67 5.84 -42.45
C HIS A 116 -17.48 6.69 -42.93
N ILE A 117 -16.40 6.77 -42.15
CA ILE A 117 -15.23 7.59 -42.51
C ILE A 117 -14.41 6.84 -43.58
N PRO A 118 -14.25 7.40 -44.79
CA PRO A 118 -13.38 6.80 -45.81
C PRO A 118 -11.93 6.81 -45.32
N ASP A 119 -11.13 5.84 -45.79
CA ASP A 119 -9.70 5.69 -45.48
C ASP A 119 -9.34 5.41 -44.00
N LEU A 120 -10.30 4.97 -43.19
CA LEU A 120 -10.01 4.52 -41.84
C LEU A 120 -9.24 3.19 -41.84
N ALA A 121 -8.11 3.13 -41.13
CA ALA A 121 -7.35 1.90 -41.00
C ALA A 121 -8.18 0.77 -40.36
N PHE A 122 -8.05 -0.46 -40.89
CA PHE A 122 -8.89 -1.59 -40.55
C PHE A 122 -8.86 -1.96 -39.05
N PHE A 123 -7.77 -1.64 -38.33
CA PHE A 123 -7.60 -1.98 -36.91
C PHE A 123 -8.32 -1.01 -35.98
N VAL A 124 -8.74 0.17 -36.44
CA VAL A 124 -9.33 1.20 -35.56
C VAL A 124 -10.64 0.70 -34.94
N ARG A 125 -11.51 0.07 -35.74
CA ARG A 125 -12.81 -0.42 -35.27
C ARG A 125 -12.67 -1.57 -34.26
N PRO A 126 -11.90 -2.65 -34.53
CA PRO A 126 -11.60 -3.67 -33.52
C PRO A 126 -10.97 -3.11 -32.24
N THR A 127 -10.15 -2.07 -32.35
CA THR A 127 -9.53 -1.42 -31.18
C THR A 127 -10.58 -0.79 -30.27
N TYR A 128 -11.56 -0.06 -30.80
CA TYR A 128 -12.64 0.51 -29.99
C TYR A 128 -13.47 -0.56 -29.27
N VAL A 129 -13.69 -1.70 -29.92
CA VAL A 129 -14.38 -2.85 -29.32
C VAL A 129 -13.55 -3.46 -28.19
N GLY A 130 -12.28 -3.76 -28.45
CA GLY A 130 -11.37 -4.33 -27.46
C GLY A 130 -11.18 -3.44 -26.24
N VAL A 131 -10.94 -2.13 -26.47
CA VAL A 131 -10.82 -1.12 -25.40
C VAL A 131 -12.15 -1.00 -24.64
N GLY A 132 -13.28 -1.00 -25.36
CA GLY A 132 -14.61 -0.94 -24.76
C GLY A 132 -14.88 -2.09 -23.80
N PHE A 133 -14.62 -3.33 -24.23
CA PHE A 133 -14.73 -4.51 -23.37
C PHE A 133 -13.75 -4.48 -22.19
N GLY A 134 -12.54 -3.97 -22.39
CA GLY A 134 -11.55 -3.76 -21.32
C GLY A 134 -12.10 -2.86 -20.21
N PHE A 135 -12.68 -1.72 -20.55
CA PHE A 135 -13.29 -0.81 -19.57
C PHE A 135 -14.52 -1.41 -18.87
N MET A 136 -15.36 -2.13 -19.60
CA MET A 136 -16.48 -2.85 -19.00
C MET A 136 -16.01 -3.90 -17.98
N ALA A 137 -14.98 -4.68 -18.31
CA ALA A 137 -14.41 -5.68 -17.41
C ALA A 137 -13.83 -5.04 -16.13
N ILE A 138 -13.09 -3.92 -16.27
CA ILE A 138 -12.58 -3.13 -15.13
C ILE A 138 -13.74 -2.62 -14.26
N GLY A 139 -14.79 -2.06 -14.87
CA GLY A 139 -15.95 -1.58 -14.14
C GLY A 139 -16.67 -2.71 -13.36
N CYS A 140 -16.89 -3.86 -14.00
CA CYS A 140 -17.43 -5.04 -13.34
C CYS A 140 -16.54 -5.55 -12.19
N TYR A 141 -15.21 -5.51 -12.36
CA TYR A 141 -14.28 -5.86 -11.29
C TYR A 141 -14.38 -4.89 -10.10
N ILE A 142 -14.52 -3.58 -10.34
CA ILE A 142 -14.70 -2.57 -9.29
C ILE A 142 -16.01 -2.80 -8.52
N CYS A 143 -17.08 -3.25 -9.17
CA CYS A 143 -18.34 -3.62 -8.50
C CYS A 143 -18.18 -4.74 -7.44
N THR A 144 -17.09 -5.53 -7.49
CA THR A 144 -16.80 -6.57 -6.49
C THR A 144 -15.98 -6.06 -5.29
N ALA A 145 -15.54 -4.80 -5.29
CA ALA A 145 -14.79 -4.21 -4.17
C ALA A 145 -15.58 -4.19 -2.83
N PRO A 146 -16.89 -3.83 -2.77
CA PRO A 146 -17.63 -3.71 -1.53
C PRO A 146 -18.10 -5.05 -0.93
N THR A 147 -17.88 -6.19 -1.60
CA THR A 147 -18.34 -7.51 -1.12
C THR A 147 -17.45 -8.05 -0.01
N ASN A 148 -18.02 -8.93 0.82
CA ASN A 148 -17.36 -9.67 1.90
C ASN A 148 -16.53 -8.78 2.84
N ARG A 149 -17.09 -7.69 3.34
CA ARG A 149 -16.39 -6.75 4.23
C ARG A 149 -16.68 -7.06 5.70
N MET A 150 -15.63 -6.99 6.52
CA MET A 150 -15.73 -7.03 7.98
C MET A 150 -15.94 -5.63 8.52
N ARG A 151 -16.92 -5.46 9.42
CA ARG A 151 -17.29 -4.18 10.04
C ARG A 151 -16.62 -3.98 11.39
N THR A 152 -16.67 -4.99 12.25
CA THR A 152 -15.96 -4.99 13.53
C THR A 152 -15.32 -6.34 13.79
N LEU A 153 -14.18 -6.30 14.47
CA LEU A 153 -13.47 -7.46 15.01
C LEU A 153 -13.19 -7.18 16.47
N GLU A 154 -13.69 -8.04 17.34
CA GLU A 154 -13.60 -7.89 18.78
C GLU A 154 -13.16 -9.21 19.42
N VAL A 155 -12.39 -9.14 20.49
CA VAL A 155 -12.07 -10.29 21.34
C VAL A 155 -13.07 -10.33 22.48
N LEU A 156 -13.77 -11.45 22.64
CA LEU A 156 -14.70 -11.71 23.73
C LEU A 156 -13.99 -12.43 24.88
N PRO A 157 -14.34 -12.10 26.14
CA PRO A 157 -13.85 -12.83 27.30
C PRO A 157 -14.40 -14.25 27.33
N SER A 158 -13.64 -15.13 27.98
CA SER A 158 -14.14 -16.45 28.38
C SER A 158 -15.29 -16.28 29.37
N ILE A 159 -16.49 -16.73 28.99
CA ILE A 159 -17.62 -16.92 29.91
C ILE A 159 -17.51 -18.36 30.43
N MET A 160 -17.42 -18.50 31.75
CA MET A 160 -17.48 -19.80 32.44
C MET A 160 -16.45 -20.86 31.97
N GLY A 161 -15.21 -20.45 31.69
CA GLY A 161 -14.12 -21.38 31.36
C GLY A 161 -14.07 -21.83 29.90
N SER A 162 -14.96 -21.32 29.04
CA SER A 162 -14.85 -21.47 27.58
C SER A 162 -13.53 -20.88 27.07
N PRO A 163 -12.92 -21.37 25.97
CA PRO A 163 -11.87 -20.61 25.29
C PRO A 163 -12.39 -19.21 24.93
N MET A 164 -11.49 -18.23 24.95
CA MET A 164 -11.80 -16.89 24.44
C MET A 164 -12.18 -16.97 22.95
N GLN A 165 -13.05 -16.07 22.52
CA GLN A 165 -13.60 -16.09 21.16
C GLN A 165 -13.40 -14.75 20.46
N LEU A 166 -13.25 -14.79 19.13
CA LEU A 166 -13.33 -13.64 18.25
C LEU A 166 -14.79 -13.46 17.82
N ARG A 167 -15.30 -12.24 18.02
CA ARG A 167 -16.58 -11.78 17.48
C ARG A 167 -16.33 -10.91 16.26
N MET A 168 -16.82 -11.38 15.13
CA MET A 168 -16.72 -10.67 13.86
C MET A 168 -18.10 -10.24 13.39
N THR A 169 -18.29 -8.95 13.18
CA THR A 169 -19.50 -8.46 12.49
C THR A 169 -19.17 -8.30 11.03
N VAL A 170 -19.75 -9.13 10.17
CA VAL A 170 -19.44 -9.21 8.74
C VAL A 170 -20.64 -8.90 7.87
N ARG A 171 -20.35 -8.46 6.63
CA ARG A 171 -21.35 -8.13 5.63
C ARG A 171 -20.94 -8.65 4.26
N ALA A 172 -21.66 -9.66 3.78
CA ALA A 172 -21.39 -10.30 2.49
C ALA A 172 -21.60 -9.35 1.29
N ALA A 173 -22.65 -8.52 1.35
CA ALA A 173 -22.97 -7.56 0.30
C ALA A 173 -23.54 -6.26 0.89
N PRO A 174 -23.38 -5.11 0.22
CA PRO A 174 -23.79 -3.80 0.74
C PRO A 174 -25.30 -3.61 0.98
N TRP A 175 -26.15 -4.53 0.54
CA TRP A 175 -27.59 -4.53 0.86
C TRP A 175 -28.01 -5.69 1.76
N LYS A 176 -27.13 -6.67 2.00
CA LYS A 176 -27.41 -7.76 2.93
C LYS A 176 -27.30 -7.27 4.38
N LYS A 177 -28.06 -7.92 5.27
CA LYS A 177 -27.96 -7.68 6.72
C LYS A 177 -26.60 -8.13 7.23
N GLU A 178 -26.16 -7.51 8.32
CA GLU A 178 -24.93 -7.90 9.00
C GLU A 178 -25.13 -9.23 9.72
N ARG A 179 -24.10 -10.07 9.69
CA ARG A 179 -24.05 -11.36 10.37
C ARG A 179 -22.93 -11.31 11.38
N VAL A 180 -23.17 -11.83 12.58
CA VAL A 180 -22.13 -12.01 13.59
C VAL A 180 -21.61 -13.44 13.50
N ILE A 181 -20.29 -13.58 13.39
CA ILE A 181 -19.60 -14.87 13.38
C ILE A 181 -18.74 -14.94 14.65
N HIS A 182 -18.81 -16.07 15.34
CA HIS A 182 -17.98 -16.38 16.50
C HIS A 182 -16.96 -17.45 16.10
N ALA A 183 -15.69 -17.21 16.42
CA ALA A 183 -14.60 -18.15 16.18
C ALA A 183 -13.73 -18.26 17.43
N ASN A 184 -13.13 -19.42 17.68
CA ASN A 184 -12.13 -19.56 18.75
C ASN A 184 -10.85 -18.81 18.36
N LEU A 185 -10.11 -18.30 19.35
CA LEU A 185 -8.75 -17.79 19.11
C LEU A 185 -7.88 -18.90 18.48
N GLY A 186 -7.26 -18.60 17.35
CA GLY A 186 -6.52 -19.56 16.52
C GLY A 186 -7.32 -20.23 15.40
N GLY A 187 -8.66 -20.11 15.41
CA GLY A 187 -9.50 -20.59 14.30
C GLY A 187 -9.64 -19.60 13.13
N ALA A 188 -9.05 -18.42 13.27
CA ALA A 188 -9.00 -17.40 12.23
C ALA A 188 -7.55 -17.27 11.75
N THR A 189 -7.36 -17.17 10.43
CA THR A 189 -6.06 -16.89 9.81
C THR A 189 -6.14 -15.61 9.00
N ILE A 190 -5.03 -14.88 8.91
CA ILE A 190 -4.93 -13.65 8.12
C ILE A 190 -3.98 -13.86 6.95
N SER A 191 -4.37 -13.41 5.75
CA SER A 191 -3.58 -13.61 4.55
C SER A 191 -2.27 -12.83 4.55
N GLU A 192 -2.27 -11.64 5.16
CA GLU A 192 -1.16 -10.70 5.16
C GLU A 192 -1.21 -9.83 6.43
N LYS A 193 -0.05 -9.48 6.97
CA LYS A 193 0.04 -8.59 8.15
C LYS A 193 -0.55 -7.20 7.86
N THR A 194 -1.32 -6.68 8.81
CA THR A 194 -2.02 -5.40 8.71
C THR A 194 -1.13 -4.20 9.03
N TRP A 195 -0.18 -4.33 9.95
CA TRP A 195 0.72 -3.23 10.32
C TRP A 195 1.49 -2.61 9.15
N PRO A 196 2.15 -3.36 8.25
CA PRO A 196 2.86 -2.74 7.12
C PRO A 196 1.91 -2.02 6.17
N MET A 197 0.68 -2.54 5.97
CA MET A 197 -0.33 -1.87 5.15
C MET A 197 -0.76 -0.54 5.76
N VAL A 198 -1.00 -0.51 7.08
CA VAL A 198 -1.35 0.72 7.80
C VAL A 198 -0.22 1.74 7.72
N ALA A 199 1.03 1.29 7.88
CA ALA A 199 2.20 2.17 7.78
C ALA A 199 2.29 2.84 6.40
N GLU A 200 2.10 2.08 5.32
CA GLU A 200 2.08 2.63 3.96
C GLU A 200 0.90 3.59 3.72
N LEU A 201 -0.29 3.28 4.25
CA LEU A 201 -1.46 4.16 4.14
C LEU A 201 -1.22 5.49 4.87
N LEU A 202 -0.63 5.44 6.07
CA LEU A 202 -0.28 6.64 6.84
C LEU A 202 0.78 7.48 6.12
N GLU A 203 1.77 6.85 5.48
CA GLU A 203 2.77 7.55 4.68
C GLU A 203 2.15 8.20 3.43
N ALA A 204 1.24 7.50 2.77
CA ALA A 204 0.49 8.04 1.63
C ALA A 204 -0.41 9.22 2.03
N ASP A 205 -1.04 9.17 3.20
CA ASP A 205 -1.82 10.31 3.70
C ASP A 205 -0.94 11.47 4.15
N ARG A 206 0.24 11.19 4.69
CA ARG A 206 1.24 12.23 4.99
C ARG A 206 1.70 12.94 3.72
N SER A 207 1.99 12.22 2.65
CA SER A 207 2.44 12.82 1.38
C SER A 207 1.35 13.70 0.73
N LYS A 208 0.08 13.30 0.83
CA LYS A 208 -1.06 14.12 0.39
C LYS A 208 -1.22 15.42 1.19
N ARG A 209 -0.89 15.40 2.48
CA ARG A 209 -1.01 16.57 3.37
C ARG A 209 0.19 17.52 3.33
N GLN A 210 1.27 17.15 2.64
CA GLN A 210 2.42 18.05 2.48
C GLN A 210 2.00 19.32 1.73
N LYS A 211 2.31 20.47 2.32
CA LYS A 211 2.05 21.78 1.70
C LYS A 211 3.12 22.04 0.64
N VAL A 212 2.71 22.12 -0.62
CA VAL A 212 3.59 22.38 -1.79
C VAL A 212 4.37 23.69 -1.64
N MET A 213 3.77 24.68 -0.98
CA MET A 213 4.34 26.01 -0.77
C MET A 213 5.36 26.09 0.37
N GLN A 214 5.54 25.03 1.16
CA GLN A 214 6.44 25.08 2.31
C GLN A 214 7.89 25.22 1.84
N GLY A 215 8.58 26.26 2.31
CA GLY A 215 9.97 26.57 1.96
C GLY A 215 10.15 27.29 0.61
N LEU A 216 9.08 27.88 0.05
CA LEU A 216 9.14 28.71 -1.17
C LEU A 216 9.14 30.22 -0.87
N GLU A 217 9.19 30.61 0.41
CA GLU A 217 8.98 32.00 0.84
C GLU A 217 10.14 32.93 0.44
N ASP A 218 11.36 32.41 0.40
CA ASP A 218 12.58 33.18 0.10
C ASP A 218 12.87 33.33 -1.40
N MET A 219 12.05 32.73 -2.28
CA MET A 219 12.27 32.73 -3.73
C MET A 219 11.56 33.90 -4.42
N SER A 220 12.19 34.45 -5.46
CA SER A 220 11.56 35.45 -6.34
C SER A 220 10.36 34.85 -7.10
N ILE A 221 9.44 35.72 -7.55
CA ILE A 221 8.08 35.33 -7.99
C ILE A 221 8.10 34.30 -9.14
N LEU A 222 8.95 34.50 -10.15
CA LEU A 222 9.05 33.61 -11.31
C LEU A 222 9.56 32.21 -10.96
N PRO A 223 10.75 32.03 -10.33
CA PRO A 223 11.21 30.70 -9.93
C PRO A 223 10.30 30.07 -8.88
N ARG A 224 9.67 30.87 -8.00
CA ARG A 224 8.67 30.38 -7.05
C ARG A 224 7.45 29.77 -7.77
N ALA A 225 6.93 30.42 -8.81
CA ALA A 225 5.80 29.91 -9.58
C ALA A 225 6.16 28.60 -10.33
N TRP A 226 7.36 28.53 -10.90
CA TRP A 226 7.86 27.32 -11.58
C TRP A 226 8.09 26.16 -10.60
N GLU A 227 8.76 26.40 -9.48
CA GLU A 227 9.01 25.38 -8.45
C GLU A 227 7.68 24.89 -7.85
N TYR A 228 6.72 25.80 -7.63
CA TYR A 228 5.39 25.44 -7.18
C TYR A 228 4.67 24.54 -8.18
N SER A 229 4.69 24.89 -9.48
CA SER A 229 4.00 24.09 -10.51
C SER A 229 4.64 22.71 -10.64
N ALA A 230 5.97 22.61 -10.63
CA ALA A 230 6.69 21.34 -10.66
C ALA A 230 6.34 20.45 -9.46
N ARG A 231 6.37 21.01 -8.24
CA ARG A 231 5.99 20.27 -7.01
C ARG A 231 4.51 19.90 -7.00
N TRP A 232 3.63 20.76 -7.51
CA TRP A 232 2.20 20.48 -7.62
C TRP A 232 1.93 19.32 -8.59
N VAL A 233 2.52 19.35 -9.79
CA VAL A 233 2.42 18.27 -10.77
C VAL A 233 2.96 16.97 -10.17
N HIS A 234 4.13 17.01 -9.53
CA HIS A 234 4.71 15.85 -8.86
C HIS A 234 3.82 15.30 -7.75
N GLN A 235 3.24 16.16 -6.91
CA GLN A 235 2.31 15.73 -5.86
C GLN A 235 1.05 15.10 -6.44
N LYS A 236 0.47 15.68 -7.50
CA LYS A 236 -0.72 15.13 -8.17
C LYS A 236 -0.43 13.80 -8.83
N TRP A 237 0.70 13.68 -9.51
CA TRP A 237 1.16 12.43 -10.12
C TRP A 237 1.36 11.35 -9.06
N THR A 238 2.12 11.63 -8.01
CA THR A 238 2.33 10.69 -6.90
C THR A 238 1.01 10.30 -6.22
N THR A 239 0.11 11.26 -6.00
CA THR A 239 -1.23 10.98 -5.44
C THR A 239 -2.05 10.09 -6.35
N PHE A 240 -1.98 10.29 -7.67
CA PHE A 240 -2.64 9.45 -8.66
C PHE A 240 -2.11 8.03 -8.60
N PHE A 241 -0.78 7.81 -8.63
CA PHE A 241 -0.21 6.46 -8.58
C PHE A 241 -0.50 5.74 -7.25
N LEU A 242 -0.43 6.46 -6.12
CA LEU A 242 -0.82 5.89 -4.83
C LEU A 242 -2.29 5.50 -4.81
N SER A 243 -3.18 6.39 -5.29
CA SER A 243 -4.62 6.11 -5.36
C SER A 243 -4.92 4.94 -6.30
N PHE A 244 -4.22 4.86 -7.43
CA PHE A 244 -4.29 3.76 -8.37
C PHE A 244 -3.82 2.44 -7.74
N LYS A 245 -2.68 2.44 -7.05
CA LYS A 245 -2.16 1.28 -6.29
C LYS A 245 -3.23 0.78 -5.31
N PHE A 246 -3.77 1.66 -4.47
CA PHE A 246 -4.77 1.27 -3.46
C PHE A 246 -6.09 0.79 -4.08
N ALA A 247 -6.56 1.44 -5.14
CA ALA A 247 -7.83 1.11 -5.78
C ALA A 247 -7.76 -0.18 -6.61
N VAL A 248 -6.74 -0.31 -7.47
CA VAL A 248 -6.63 -1.40 -8.45
C VAL A 248 -6.03 -2.66 -7.83
N LEU A 249 -4.90 -2.52 -7.12
CA LEU A 249 -4.24 -3.65 -6.46
C LEU A 249 -4.94 -4.05 -5.16
N ARG A 250 -5.97 -3.30 -4.74
CA ARG A 250 -6.67 -3.48 -3.45
C ARG A 250 -5.71 -3.45 -2.26
N PHE A 251 -4.62 -2.71 -2.41
CA PHE A 251 -3.63 -2.55 -1.36
C PHE A 251 -4.28 -1.83 -0.17
N GLY A 252 -4.04 -2.34 1.04
CA GLY A 252 -4.73 -1.90 2.25
C GLY A 252 -5.98 -2.73 2.59
N ILE A 253 -6.20 -3.86 1.91
CA ILE A 253 -7.24 -4.82 2.26
C ILE A 253 -6.59 -6.15 2.65
N ALA A 254 -6.57 -6.48 3.93
CA ALA A 254 -6.18 -7.81 4.40
C ALA A 254 -7.39 -8.75 4.36
N LYS A 255 -7.17 -10.06 4.11
CA LYS A 255 -8.25 -11.06 4.16
C LYS A 255 -8.08 -11.90 5.41
N VAL A 256 -9.15 -12.04 6.19
CA VAL A 256 -9.22 -12.97 7.31
C VAL A 256 -10.12 -14.12 6.92
N GLU A 257 -9.58 -15.33 7.01
CA GLU A 257 -10.30 -16.56 6.76
C GLU A 257 -10.82 -17.14 8.07
N VAL A 258 -12.13 -17.42 8.10
CA VAL A 258 -12.80 -18.04 9.25
C VAL A 258 -13.78 -19.06 8.71
N GLN A 259 -13.65 -20.32 9.16
CA GLN A 259 -14.54 -21.42 8.75
C GLN A 259 -14.61 -21.59 7.21
N GLY A 260 -13.50 -21.36 6.50
CA GLY A 260 -13.41 -21.44 5.04
C GLY A 260 -13.99 -20.22 4.29
N GLU A 261 -14.53 -19.22 4.99
CA GLU A 261 -15.02 -17.98 4.39
C GLU A 261 -13.97 -16.86 4.52
N LYS A 262 -13.65 -16.18 3.41
CA LYS A 262 -12.68 -15.08 3.38
C LYS A 262 -13.37 -13.71 3.49
N TRP A 263 -13.01 -12.97 4.54
CA TRP A 263 -13.56 -11.66 4.88
C TRP A 263 -12.51 -10.56 4.78
N LYS A 264 -12.84 -9.45 4.12
CA LYS A 264 -11.95 -8.31 3.89
C LYS A 264 -11.94 -7.37 5.10
N ILE A 265 -10.76 -7.10 5.64
CA ILE A 265 -10.48 -6.03 6.60
C ILE A 265 -9.90 -4.84 5.84
N ASP A 266 -10.49 -3.65 6.03
CA ASP A 266 -10.04 -2.41 5.41
C ASP A 266 -9.07 -1.68 6.34
N CYS A 267 -7.77 -1.70 6.01
CA CYS A 267 -6.72 -1.12 6.85
C CYS A 267 -6.75 0.41 6.94
N SER A 268 -7.62 1.08 6.17
CA SER A 268 -7.89 2.52 6.35
C SER A 268 -8.80 2.83 7.55
N GLY A 269 -9.42 1.81 8.14
CA GLY A 269 -10.24 1.93 9.35
C GLY A 269 -9.44 2.14 10.64
N TRP A 270 -10.14 2.10 11.76
CA TRP A 270 -9.49 2.10 13.07
C TRP A 270 -9.01 0.69 13.39
N LEU A 271 -7.72 0.56 13.73
CA LEU A 271 -7.06 -0.68 14.12
C LEU A 271 -6.33 -0.46 15.43
N LEU A 272 -6.52 -1.37 16.39
CA LEU A 272 -5.82 -1.31 17.67
C LEU A 272 -4.31 -1.42 17.44
N GLU A 273 -3.54 -0.52 18.06
CA GLU A 273 -2.09 -0.40 17.88
C GLU A 273 -1.63 -0.34 16.41
N ASN A 274 -2.40 0.34 15.53
CA ASN A 274 -2.12 0.44 14.10
C ASN A 274 -1.97 -0.94 13.41
N GLY A 275 -2.74 -1.93 13.88
CA GLY A 275 -2.78 -3.29 13.29
C GLY A 275 -1.89 -4.31 14.01
N ARG A 276 -0.96 -3.86 14.88
CA ARG A 276 -0.05 -4.78 15.59
C ARG A 276 -0.79 -5.77 16.49
N ALA A 277 -1.88 -5.34 17.12
CA ALA A 277 -2.70 -6.22 17.95
C ALA A 277 -3.34 -7.34 17.12
N VAL A 278 -3.89 -7.03 15.95
CA VAL A 278 -4.48 -8.01 15.03
C VAL A 278 -3.41 -9.00 14.55
N ASP A 279 -2.23 -8.49 14.19
CA ASP A 279 -1.12 -9.28 13.66
C ASP A 279 -0.51 -10.25 14.69
N ARG A 280 -0.60 -9.93 15.99
CA ARG A 280 -0.22 -10.82 17.09
C ARG A 280 -1.30 -11.87 17.34
N ILE A 281 -2.56 -11.45 17.42
CA ILE A 281 -3.67 -12.30 17.85
C ILE A 281 -4.08 -13.32 16.77
N ILE A 282 -4.02 -12.93 15.49
CA ILE A 282 -4.42 -13.77 14.36
C ILE A 282 -3.15 -14.27 13.65
N SER A 283 -3.03 -15.60 13.54
CA SER A 283 -1.93 -16.24 12.84
C SER A 283 -2.00 -15.97 11.35
N GLU A 284 -0.84 -15.89 10.71
CA GLU A 284 -0.74 -15.78 9.25
C GLU A 284 -1.05 -17.15 8.61
N GLU A 285 -1.78 -17.14 7.47
CA GLU A 285 -2.06 -18.33 6.65
C GLU A 285 -0.77 -18.86 5.97
#